data_AF-A0A918X3F3-F1
#
_entry.id   AF-A0A918X3F3-F1
#
_cell.length_a   1.000
_cell.length_b   1.000
_cell.length_c   1.000
_cell.angle_alpha   90.00
_cell.angle_beta   90.00
_cell.angle_gamma   90.00
#
_symmetry.space_group_name_H-M   'P 1'
#
loop_
_entity.id
_entity.type
_entity.pdbx_description
1 polymer ?
#
loop_
_entity_poly.entity_id
_entity_poly.type
_entity_poly.pdbx_seq_one_letter_code
_entity_poly.pdbx_strand_id
1 'polypeptide(L)'
;MDPNFRWDEFNRLRSALGYLTPAELIDLADRGTKVLDPFSVILSRYVELGAGNVFYPGAVVECDDESTCAVGGFNVFHGATRIAATGGGNITIGNGTLIGEGGTQIKSSSPATPVTVDDGARLANGAELLGPTWVGAGAQILGPISARSVTLAAGKPHTHPDPDHRGAVLKGFGRADHIRLAPGEVLNATGDFRTAPVERQRAYHPDAPSL
;
A
#
# COMPACT_ATOMS: atom_id res chain seq x y z
N MET A 1 14.55 27.52 29.48
CA MET A 1 14.52 26.12 29.01
C MET A 1 15.19 26.13 27.66
N ASP A 2 16.27 25.36 27.49
CA ASP A 2 17.00 25.33 26.23
C ASP A 2 16.09 24.73 25.13
N PRO A 3 15.79 25.44 24.04
CA PRO A 3 15.01 24.88 22.93
C PRO A 3 15.64 23.62 22.32
N ASN A 4 16.96 23.44 22.44
CA ASN A 4 17.66 22.24 21.96
C ASN A 4 17.32 20.99 22.79
N PHE A 5 17.04 21.14 24.10
CA PHE A 5 16.66 20.02 24.98
C PHE A 5 15.42 19.26 24.47
N ARG A 6 14.44 19.98 23.89
CA ARG A 6 13.19 19.39 23.40
C ARG A 6 13.40 18.60 22.09
N TRP A 7 14.34 19.02 21.26
CA TRP A 7 14.70 18.31 20.03
C TRP A 7 15.40 16.98 20.34
N ASP A 8 16.34 16.99 21.30
CA ASP A 8 17.04 15.78 21.74
C ASP A 8 16.09 14.76 22.37
N GLU A 9 15.10 15.21 23.14
CA GLU A 9 14.07 14.34 23.68
C GLU A 9 13.20 13.72 22.59
N PHE A 10 12.75 14.50 21.61
CA PHE A 10 11.96 13.99 20.48
C PHE A 10 12.73 12.94 19.66
N ASN A 11 14.00 13.22 19.35
CA ASN A 11 14.85 12.28 18.60
C ASN A 11 15.10 11.00 19.39
N ARG A 12 15.30 11.10 20.72
CA ARG A 12 15.43 9.93 21.60
C ARG A 12 14.17 9.08 21.60
N LEU A 13 12.98 9.68 21.71
CA LEU A 13 11.70 8.96 21.71
C LEU A 13 11.51 8.18 20.39
N ARG A 14 11.75 8.81 19.24
CA ARG A 14 11.64 8.15 17.94
C ARG A 14 12.64 7.01 17.80
N SER A 15 13.89 7.25 18.18
CA SER A 15 14.94 6.23 18.09
C SER A 15 14.67 5.03 19.00
N ALA A 16 14.15 5.26 20.20
CA ALA A 16 13.79 4.20 21.14
C ALA A 16 12.65 3.31 20.63
N LEU A 17 11.80 3.84 19.75
CA LEU A 17 10.73 3.10 19.07
C LEU A 17 11.15 2.56 17.68
N GLY A 18 12.43 2.65 17.32
CA GLY A 18 12.94 2.16 16.04
C GLY A 18 12.60 3.05 14.83
N TYR A 19 12.15 4.29 15.03
CA TYR A 19 11.83 5.20 13.93
C TYR A 19 13.02 6.06 13.52
N LEU A 20 12.98 6.53 12.26
CA LEU A 20 13.86 7.59 11.77
C LEU A 20 13.46 8.93 12.42
N THR A 21 14.43 9.74 12.82
CA THR A 21 14.25 11.13 13.27
C THR A 21 13.84 12.05 12.11
N PRO A 22 13.35 13.28 12.37
CA PRO A 22 13.06 14.26 11.33
C PRO A 22 14.27 14.57 10.45
N ALA A 23 15.46 14.67 11.03
CA ALA A 23 16.70 14.90 10.27
C ALA A 23 16.97 13.74 9.30
N GLU A 24 16.93 12.50 9.79
CA GLU A 24 17.10 11.31 8.94
C GLU A 24 16.02 11.20 7.86
N LEU A 25 14.78 11.63 8.14
CA LEU A 25 13.71 11.71 7.13
C LEU A 25 13.98 12.77 6.05
N ILE A 26 14.59 13.90 6.41
CA ILE A 26 15.02 14.94 5.46
C ILE A 26 16.17 14.42 4.61
N ASP A 27 17.13 13.69 5.20
CA ASP A 27 18.27 13.10 4.49
C ASP A 27 17.84 12.09 3.41
N LEU A 28 16.62 11.55 3.48
CA LEU A 28 16.05 10.74 2.39
C LEU A 28 15.87 11.51 1.07
N ALA A 29 15.82 12.84 1.12
CA ALA A 29 15.75 13.70 -0.06
C ALA A 29 17.00 13.56 -0.94
N ASP A 30 18.18 13.30 -0.35
CA ASP A 30 19.42 13.03 -1.09
C ASP A 30 19.32 11.73 -1.90
N ARG A 31 18.40 10.84 -1.53
CA ARG A 31 18.06 9.59 -2.24
C ARG A 31 16.83 9.75 -3.15
N GLY A 32 16.36 10.97 -3.35
CA GLY A 32 15.21 11.31 -4.20
C GLY A 32 13.84 11.11 -3.54
N THR A 33 13.78 10.65 -2.29
CA THR A 33 12.50 10.46 -1.58
C THR A 33 12.01 11.80 -1.02
N LYS A 34 10.73 12.11 -1.24
CA LYS A 34 10.09 13.35 -0.82
C LYS A 34 9.22 13.10 0.40
N VAL A 35 9.65 13.60 1.55
CA VAL A 35 8.84 13.63 2.78
C VAL A 35 8.28 15.04 2.93
N LEU A 36 6.98 15.21 2.71
CA LEU A 36 6.37 16.55 2.64
C LEU A 36 6.26 17.23 4.01
N ASP A 37 6.15 16.44 5.08
CA ASP A 37 6.20 16.91 6.47
C ASP A 37 6.89 15.85 7.35
N PRO A 38 8.19 16.01 7.65
CA PRO A 38 8.95 15.05 8.47
C PRO A 38 8.43 14.87 9.90
N PHE A 39 7.60 15.79 10.41
CA PHE A 39 7.01 15.66 11.75
C PHE A 39 5.73 14.84 11.77
N SER A 40 5.04 14.77 10.63
CA SER A 40 3.80 14.01 10.47
C SER A 40 4.00 12.65 9.81
N VAL A 41 5.24 12.25 9.50
CA VAL A 41 5.58 10.95 8.91
C VAL A 41 6.32 10.08 9.94
N ILE A 42 5.88 8.82 10.04
CA ILE A 42 6.57 7.78 10.83
C ILE A 42 7.10 6.74 9.85
N LEU A 43 8.42 6.57 9.83
CA LEU A 43 9.09 5.54 9.06
C LEU A 43 10.03 4.78 9.98
N SER A 44 9.86 3.47 10.05
CA SER A 44 10.78 2.58 10.76
C SER A 44 12.14 2.54 10.05
N ARG A 45 13.21 2.46 10.84
CA ARG A 45 14.58 2.26 10.36
C ARG A 45 14.82 0.89 9.73
N TYR A 46 13.92 -0.06 9.98
CA TYR A 46 14.00 -1.43 9.48
C TYR A 46 13.32 -1.60 8.11
N VAL A 47 12.76 -0.52 7.56
CA VAL A 47 12.17 -0.53 6.22
C VAL A 47 13.25 -0.37 5.17
N GLU A 48 13.30 -1.29 4.22
CA GLU A 48 14.09 -1.13 3.00
C GLU A 48 13.31 -0.23 2.04
N LEU A 49 13.88 0.92 1.68
CA LEU A 49 13.19 1.94 0.90
C LEU A 49 13.95 2.27 -0.39
N GLY A 50 13.27 2.09 -1.53
CA GLY A 50 13.72 2.55 -2.84
C GLY A 50 13.72 4.07 -2.98
N ALA A 51 14.33 4.56 -4.06
CA ALA A 51 14.41 5.99 -4.36
C ALA A 51 13.09 6.56 -4.91
N GLY A 52 12.91 7.88 -4.81
CA GLY A 52 11.85 8.58 -5.53
C GLY A 52 10.45 8.46 -4.92
N ASN A 53 10.31 7.86 -3.74
CA ASN A 53 9.03 7.73 -3.05
C ASN A 53 8.51 9.10 -2.58
N VAL A 54 7.19 9.23 -2.43
CA VAL A 54 6.54 10.43 -1.89
C VAL A 54 5.68 10.06 -0.70
N PHE A 55 5.96 10.66 0.45
CA PHE A 55 5.19 10.48 1.67
C PHE A 55 4.45 11.77 2.02
N TYR A 56 3.12 11.70 1.99
CA TYR A 56 2.25 12.77 2.47
C TYR A 56 2.18 12.77 4.01
N PRO A 57 1.83 13.92 4.62
CA PRO A 57 1.64 14.01 6.07
C PRO A 57 0.64 12.96 6.57
N GLY A 58 0.99 12.26 7.66
CA GLY A 58 0.18 11.20 8.26
C GLY A 58 0.43 9.80 7.70
N ALA A 59 1.36 9.62 6.76
CA ALA A 59 1.80 8.29 6.34
C ALA A 59 2.66 7.62 7.43
N VAL A 60 2.38 6.34 7.69
CA VAL A 60 3.06 5.53 8.71
C VAL A 60 3.51 4.22 8.09
N VAL A 61 4.79 3.91 8.20
CA VAL A 61 5.37 2.61 7.81
C VAL A 61 6.18 2.07 8.97
N GLU A 62 5.69 0.99 9.56
CA GLU A 62 6.29 0.32 10.70
C GLU A 62 6.79 -1.05 10.26
N CYS A 63 8.00 -1.36 10.73
CA CYS A 63 8.63 -2.67 10.60
C CYS A 63 9.41 -2.87 11.89
N ASP A 64 9.26 -4.01 12.57
CA ASP A 64 10.20 -4.38 13.64
C ASP A 64 11.44 -5.06 13.05
N ASP A 65 12.40 -5.39 13.92
CA ASP A 65 13.67 -6.03 13.56
C ASP A 65 13.57 -7.53 13.28
N GLU A 66 12.41 -8.14 13.54
CA GLU A 66 12.11 -9.54 13.24
C GLU A 66 11.36 -9.70 11.91
N SER A 67 10.83 -8.61 11.35
CA SER A 67 9.99 -8.58 10.16
C SER A 67 10.74 -8.06 8.92
N THR A 68 10.11 -8.24 7.76
CA THR A 68 10.59 -7.68 6.49
C THR A 68 9.54 -6.73 5.92
N CYS A 69 9.97 -5.49 5.62
CA CYS A 69 9.17 -4.52 4.90
C CYS A 69 10.03 -3.89 3.81
N ALA A 70 9.85 -4.35 2.57
CA ALA A 70 10.55 -3.85 1.41
C ALA A 70 9.62 -2.98 0.56
N VAL A 71 10.03 -1.73 0.31
CA VAL A 71 9.28 -0.76 -0.49
C VAL A 71 10.15 -0.33 -1.66
N GLY A 72 9.68 -0.58 -2.88
CA GLY A 72 10.34 -0.15 -4.11
C GLY A 72 10.36 1.36 -4.29
N GLY A 73 10.69 1.81 -5.50
CA GLY A 73 10.82 3.24 -5.81
C GLY A 73 9.54 3.87 -6.36
N PHE A 74 9.53 5.20 -6.38
CA PHE A 74 8.51 6.01 -7.06
C PHE A 74 7.05 5.78 -6.61
N ASN A 75 6.83 5.26 -5.41
CA ASN A 75 5.50 5.11 -4.85
C ASN A 75 4.98 6.42 -4.27
N VAL A 76 3.67 6.54 -4.16
CA VAL A 76 2.98 7.65 -3.49
C VAL A 76 2.15 7.11 -2.33
N PHE A 77 2.47 7.54 -1.12
CA PHE A 77 1.76 7.22 0.10
C PHE A 77 0.99 8.45 0.58
N HIS A 78 -0.32 8.44 0.40
CA HIS A 78 -1.21 9.50 0.87
C HIS A 78 -1.39 9.46 2.39
N GLY A 79 -1.90 10.55 2.95
CA GLY A 79 -2.11 10.67 4.40
C GLY A 79 -3.01 9.56 4.96
N ALA A 80 -2.77 9.19 6.21
CA ALA A 80 -3.41 8.08 6.92
C ALA A 80 -3.13 6.68 6.35
N THR A 81 -2.24 6.54 5.34
CA THR A 81 -1.68 5.23 4.99
C THR A 81 -0.97 4.64 6.20
N ARG A 82 -1.28 3.40 6.55
CA ARG A 82 -0.52 2.63 7.54
C ARG A 82 -0.09 1.30 6.96
N ILE A 83 1.21 1.06 7.00
CA ILE A 83 1.83 -0.21 6.64
C ILE A 83 2.53 -0.73 7.89
N ALA A 84 2.23 -1.96 8.30
CA ALA A 84 2.80 -2.53 9.52
C ALA A 84 3.20 -3.99 9.31
N ALA A 85 4.51 -4.25 9.32
CA ALA A 85 5.09 -5.58 9.39
C ALA A 85 5.62 -5.82 10.81
N THR A 86 5.07 -6.79 11.52
CA THR A 86 5.46 -7.09 12.92
C THR A 86 5.51 -8.59 13.19
N GLY A 87 6.25 -9.04 14.20
CA GLY A 87 6.22 -10.44 14.68
C GLY A 87 6.61 -11.46 13.61
N GLY A 88 7.62 -11.15 12.79
CA GLY A 88 8.02 -11.95 11.64
C GLY A 88 7.16 -11.75 10.39
N GLY A 89 6.39 -10.66 10.33
CA GLY A 89 5.58 -10.30 9.17
C GLY A 89 6.42 -10.01 7.93
N ASN A 90 5.82 -10.16 6.75
CA ASN A 90 6.47 -9.87 5.47
C ASN A 90 5.55 -9.01 4.59
N ILE A 91 6.00 -7.80 4.26
CA ILE A 91 5.35 -6.90 3.32
C ILE A 91 6.34 -6.52 2.22
N THR A 92 5.92 -6.69 0.97
CA THR A 92 6.64 -6.20 -0.21
C THR A 92 5.73 -5.27 -1.00
N ILE A 93 6.22 -4.06 -1.28
CA ILE A 93 5.59 -3.10 -2.19
C ILE A 93 6.55 -2.85 -3.34
N GLY A 94 6.06 -3.00 -4.57
CA GLY A 94 6.80 -2.74 -5.80
C GLY A 94 7.00 -1.24 -6.04
N ASN A 95 7.01 -0.87 -7.32
CA ASN A 95 7.33 0.46 -7.78
C ASN A 95 6.11 1.19 -8.33
N GLY A 96 6.09 2.52 -8.24
CA GLY A 96 5.07 3.33 -8.92
C GLY A 96 3.63 3.11 -8.43
N THR A 97 3.46 2.58 -7.22
CA THR A 97 2.13 2.35 -6.62
C THR A 97 1.51 3.65 -6.11
N LEU A 98 0.19 3.73 -6.11
CA LEU A 98 -0.57 4.79 -5.44
C LEU A 98 -1.35 4.18 -4.28
N ILE A 99 -1.03 4.60 -3.06
CA ILE A 99 -1.57 4.00 -1.84
C ILE A 99 -2.16 5.10 -0.96
N GLY A 100 -3.35 4.84 -0.44
CA GLY A 100 -3.81 5.52 0.76
C GLY A 100 -4.75 6.70 0.59
N GLU A 101 -5.24 7.00 -0.61
CA GLU A 101 -6.40 7.89 -0.73
C GLU A 101 -7.48 7.37 0.27
N GLY A 102 -7.83 8.12 1.31
CA GLY A 102 -8.79 7.66 2.34
C GLY A 102 -8.27 6.65 3.39
N GLY A 103 -6.95 6.45 3.55
CA GLY A 103 -6.38 5.78 4.74
C GLY A 103 -6.15 4.26 4.63
N THR A 104 -5.52 3.80 3.55
CA THR A 104 -5.20 2.38 3.32
C THR A 104 -4.39 1.76 4.47
N GLN A 105 -4.75 0.53 4.84
CA GLN A 105 -4.09 -0.27 5.88
C GLN A 105 -3.50 -1.54 5.26
N ILE A 106 -2.20 -1.80 5.45
CA ILE A 106 -1.52 -3.02 5.00
C ILE A 106 -0.84 -3.64 6.20
N LYS A 107 -1.19 -4.87 6.57
CA LYS A 107 -0.69 -5.49 7.80
C LYS A 107 -0.24 -6.93 7.56
N SER A 108 0.94 -7.25 8.07
CA SER A 108 1.46 -8.61 8.18
C SER A 108 2.04 -8.79 9.58
N SER A 109 1.51 -9.75 10.34
CA SER A 109 1.87 -9.92 11.75
C SER A 109 2.52 -11.27 12.07
N SER A 110 2.83 -12.06 11.03
CA SER A 110 3.53 -13.33 11.12
C SER A 110 3.99 -13.78 9.73
N PRO A 111 4.97 -14.73 9.66
CA PRO A 111 5.43 -15.28 8.38
C PRO A 111 4.33 -15.95 7.55
N ALA A 112 3.25 -16.37 8.20
CA ALA A 112 2.10 -17.03 7.57
C ALA A 112 1.11 -16.04 6.93
N THR A 113 1.35 -14.73 7.01
CA THR A 113 0.42 -13.69 6.51
C THR A 113 1.12 -12.68 5.59
N PRO A 114 1.88 -13.12 4.58
CA PRO A 114 2.63 -12.21 3.72
C PRO A 114 1.67 -11.33 2.91
N VAL A 115 2.07 -10.08 2.65
CA VAL A 115 1.34 -9.18 1.75
C VAL A 115 2.27 -8.65 0.68
N THR A 116 1.93 -8.89 -0.58
CA THR A 116 2.65 -8.34 -1.73
C THR A 116 1.75 -7.41 -2.52
N VAL A 117 2.27 -6.23 -2.86
CA VAL A 117 1.66 -5.25 -3.75
C VAL A 117 2.66 -4.96 -4.86
N ASP A 118 2.43 -5.47 -6.05
CA ASP A 118 3.31 -5.33 -7.20
C ASP A 118 3.23 -3.92 -7.84
N ASP A 119 4.09 -3.72 -8.84
CA ASP A 119 4.27 -2.45 -9.55
C ASP A 119 2.96 -1.83 -10.08
N GLY A 120 2.83 -0.51 -9.92
CA GLY A 120 1.74 0.26 -10.49
C GLY A 120 0.35 -0.06 -9.94
N ALA A 121 0.27 -0.86 -8.86
CA ALA A 121 -0.99 -1.14 -8.18
C ALA A 121 -1.57 0.13 -7.54
N ARG A 122 -2.90 0.15 -7.39
CA ARG A 122 -3.63 1.24 -6.75
C ARG A 122 -4.48 0.75 -5.58
N LEU A 123 -4.20 1.25 -4.39
CA LEU A 123 -4.97 0.99 -3.18
C LEU A 123 -5.58 2.31 -2.71
N ALA A 124 -6.89 2.44 -2.85
CA ALA A 124 -7.57 3.71 -2.65
C ALA A 124 -8.89 3.55 -1.90
N ASN A 125 -9.34 4.66 -1.36
CA ASN A 125 -10.57 4.88 -0.60
C ASN A 125 -10.71 3.96 0.64
N GLY A 126 -9.61 3.74 1.38
CA GLY A 126 -9.65 3.05 2.68
C GLY A 126 -9.51 1.52 2.64
N ALA A 127 -8.89 0.97 1.61
CA ALA A 127 -8.61 -0.47 1.52
C ALA A 127 -7.83 -1.00 2.74
N GLU A 128 -8.14 -2.21 3.21
CA GLU A 128 -7.40 -2.92 4.25
C GLU A 128 -6.95 -4.28 3.72
N LEU A 129 -5.65 -4.58 3.77
CA LEU A 129 -5.06 -5.84 3.31
C LEU A 129 -4.59 -6.64 4.53
N LEU A 130 -5.09 -7.87 4.65
CA LEU A 130 -4.80 -8.80 5.75
C LEU A 130 -4.55 -10.23 5.23
N GLY A 131 -3.81 -11.02 6.01
CA GLY A 131 -3.52 -12.41 5.65
C GLY A 131 -2.70 -12.53 4.35
N PRO A 132 -2.53 -13.75 3.82
CA PRO A 132 -1.77 -14.00 2.58
C PRO A 132 -2.39 -13.30 1.36
N THR A 133 -1.94 -12.09 1.06
CA THR A 133 -2.55 -11.25 0.02
C THR A 133 -1.54 -10.91 -1.07
N TRP A 134 -1.96 -11.08 -2.33
CA TRP A 134 -1.18 -10.68 -3.51
C TRP A 134 -2.00 -9.74 -4.37
N VAL A 135 -1.50 -8.51 -4.56
CA VAL A 135 -2.05 -7.52 -5.50
C VAL A 135 -1.07 -7.41 -6.65
N GLY A 136 -1.40 -8.02 -7.79
CA GLY A 136 -0.52 -8.06 -8.96
C GLY A 136 -0.33 -6.69 -9.63
N ALA A 137 0.65 -6.62 -10.54
CA ALA A 137 1.00 -5.37 -11.19
C ALA A 137 -0.22 -4.74 -11.90
N GLY A 138 -0.42 -3.43 -11.70
CA GLY A 138 -1.57 -2.69 -12.25
C GLY A 138 -2.94 -3.05 -11.67
N ALA A 139 -3.03 -3.98 -10.71
CA ALA A 139 -4.28 -4.34 -10.04
C ALA A 139 -4.74 -3.24 -9.07
N GLN A 140 -6.02 -3.27 -8.69
CA GLN A 140 -6.62 -2.19 -7.90
C GLN A 140 -7.54 -2.72 -6.80
N ILE A 141 -7.52 -2.03 -5.65
CA ILE A 141 -8.54 -2.15 -4.60
C ILE A 141 -9.08 -0.75 -4.32
N LEU A 142 -10.36 -0.55 -4.64
CA LEU A 142 -11.00 0.75 -4.70
C LEU A 142 -12.21 0.80 -3.75
N GLY A 143 -12.00 1.29 -2.54
CA GLY A 143 -13.03 1.46 -1.52
C GLY A 143 -12.65 0.84 -0.17
N PRO A 144 -13.48 1.05 0.86
CA PRO A 144 -13.23 0.55 2.21
C PRO A 144 -13.53 -0.96 2.25
N ILE A 145 -12.58 -1.73 1.71
CA ILE A 145 -12.66 -3.17 1.52
C ILE A 145 -11.62 -3.83 2.44
N SER A 146 -12.08 -4.70 3.35
CA SER A 146 -11.21 -5.61 4.09
C SER A 146 -10.91 -6.82 3.20
N ALA A 147 -9.80 -6.74 2.48
CA ALA A 147 -9.27 -7.76 1.59
C ALA A 147 -8.40 -8.74 2.38
N ARG A 148 -8.87 -9.98 2.52
CA ARG A 148 -8.28 -11.03 3.34
C ARG A 148 -7.97 -12.24 2.48
N SER A 149 -6.71 -12.68 2.49
CA SER A 149 -6.29 -13.85 1.73
C SER A 149 -6.65 -13.76 0.23
N VAL A 150 -6.48 -12.59 -0.40
CA VAL A 150 -6.91 -12.36 -1.79
C VAL A 150 -5.76 -12.48 -2.78
N THR A 151 -6.06 -12.86 -4.02
CA THR A 151 -5.11 -12.84 -5.14
C THR A 151 -5.72 -12.09 -6.31
N LEU A 152 -5.17 -10.93 -6.63
CA LEU A 152 -5.56 -10.12 -7.77
C LEU A 152 -4.51 -10.25 -8.85
N ALA A 153 -4.86 -10.83 -10.00
CA ALA A 153 -3.89 -11.05 -11.07
C ALA A 153 -3.34 -9.74 -11.63
N ALA A 154 -2.07 -9.80 -12.00
CA ALA A 154 -1.37 -8.73 -12.69
C ALA A 154 -1.94 -8.50 -14.10
N GLY A 155 -1.77 -7.29 -14.61
CA GLY A 155 -2.09 -6.92 -15.97
C GLY A 155 -1.45 -5.59 -16.33
N LYS A 156 -1.94 -4.98 -17.40
CA LYS A 156 -1.56 -3.61 -17.77
C LYS A 156 -2.07 -2.61 -16.73
N PRO A 157 -1.45 -1.41 -16.64
CA PRO A 157 -1.90 -0.36 -15.73
C PRO A 157 -3.37 0.01 -15.95
N HIS A 158 -4.01 0.59 -14.93
CA HIS A 158 -5.40 1.04 -15.01
C HIS A 158 -5.65 2.09 -16.12
N THR A 159 -4.60 2.78 -16.58
CA THR A 159 -4.62 3.75 -17.69
C THR A 159 -4.57 3.10 -19.07
N HIS A 160 -4.32 1.78 -19.16
CA HIS A 160 -4.28 1.08 -20.44
C HIS A 160 -5.64 1.20 -21.14
N PRO A 161 -5.68 1.50 -22.44
CA PRO A 161 -6.93 1.82 -23.13
C PRO A 161 -7.88 0.61 -23.20
N ASP A 162 -7.36 -0.59 -23.40
CA ASP A 162 -8.16 -1.82 -23.35
C ASP A 162 -8.30 -2.34 -21.90
N PRO A 163 -9.53 -2.37 -21.33
CA PRO A 163 -9.80 -2.82 -19.96
C PRO A 163 -9.60 -4.32 -19.75
N ASP A 164 -9.72 -5.17 -20.78
CA ASP A 164 -9.59 -6.61 -20.63
C ASP A 164 -8.15 -7.05 -20.36
N HIS A 165 -7.18 -6.20 -20.69
CA HIS A 165 -5.75 -6.41 -20.43
C HIS A 165 -5.28 -5.81 -19.12
N ARG A 166 -6.12 -5.06 -18.38
CA ARG A 166 -5.72 -4.40 -17.12
C ARG A 166 -5.53 -5.41 -15.99
N GLY A 167 -4.86 -5.00 -14.92
CA GLY A 167 -4.82 -5.78 -13.67
C GLY A 167 -6.23 -5.94 -13.07
N ALA A 168 -6.41 -6.98 -12.25
CA ALA A 168 -7.70 -7.28 -11.61
C ALA A 168 -8.17 -6.18 -10.64
N VAL A 169 -9.48 -6.04 -10.43
CA VAL A 169 -10.06 -4.96 -9.62
C VAL A 169 -11.03 -5.47 -8.57
N LEU A 170 -10.83 -5.07 -7.31
CA LEU A 170 -11.87 -5.06 -6.29
C LEU A 170 -12.42 -3.64 -6.14
N LYS A 171 -13.74 -3.49 -6.14
CA LYS A 171 -14.38 -2.18 -5.96
C LYS A 171 -15.64 -2.28 -5.10
N GLY A 172 -15.92 -1.23 -4.34
CA GLY A 172 -17.11 -1.12 -3.49
C GLY A 172 -16.74 -1.05 -2.01
N PHE A 173 -17.50 -1.71 -1.13
CA PHE A 173 -17.22 -1.67 0.31
C PHE A 173 -17.64 -2.96 1.01
N GLY A 174 -16.89 -3.38 2.02
CA GLY A 174 -17.18 -4.60 2.78
C GLY A 174 -15.99 -5.55 2.90
N ARG A 175 -16.22 -6.87 2.82
CA ARG A 175 -15.21 -7.90 3.02
C ARG A 175 -15.03 -8.75 1.77
N ALA A 176 -13.78 -8.83 1.30
CA ALA A 176 -13.33 -9.79 0.32
C ALA A 176 -12.43 -10.82 1.02
N ASP A 177 -12.84 -12.09 0.98
CA ASP A 177 -12.18 -13.15 1.73
C ASP A 177 -11.96 -14.37 0.84
N HIS A 178 -10.71 -14.78 0.68
CA HIS A 178 -10.32 -15.91 -0.19
C HIS A 178 -10.76 -15.73 -1.66
N ILE A 179 -10.76 -14.49 -2.16
CA ILE A 179 -11.11 -14.15 -3.54
C ILE A 179 -9.88 -14.25 -4.44
N ARG A 180 -10.06 -14.82 -5.63
CA ARG A 180 -9.06 -14.84 -6.70
C ARG A 180 -9.67 -14.25 -7.97
N LEU A 181 -8.99 -13.30 -8.59
CA LEU A 181 -9.41 -12.66 -9.84
C LEU A 181 -8.30 -12.76 -10.90
N ALA A 182 -8.69 -12.98 -12.14
CA ALA A 182 -7.84 -13.02 -13.33
C ALA A 182 -7.68 -11.62 -13.96
N PRO A 183 -6.74 -11.43 -14.92
CA PRO A 183 -6.53 -10.15 -15.58
C PRO A 183 -7.81 -9.66 -16.28
N GLY A 184 -8.07 -8.36 -16.18
CA GLY A 184 -9.27 -7.71 -16.73
C GLY A 184 -10.57 -8.03 -15.99
N GLU A 185 -10.53 -8.84 -14.94
CA GLU A 185 -11.71 -9.11 -14.10
C GLU A 185 -11.92 -7.99 -13.07
N VAL A 186 -13.18 -7.82 -12.69
CA VAL A 186 -13.60 -6.94 -11.61
C VAL A 186 -14.64 -7.65 -10.76
N LEU A 187 -14.54 -7.44 -9.46
CA LEU A 187 -15.59 -7.79 -8.50
C LEU A 187 -16.02 -6.49 -7.82
N ASN A 188 -17.26 -6.07 -8.12
CA ASN A 188 -17.87 -4.86 -7.59
C ASN A 188 -19.01 -5.25 -6.63
N ALA A 189 -18.82 -4.99 -5.34
CA ALA A 189 -19.72 -5.52 -4.32
C ALA A 189 -19.95 -4.59 -3.14
N THR A 190 -21.01 -4.89 -2.40
CA THR A 190 -21.39 -4.28 -1.13
C THR A 190 -21.57 -5.38 -0.10
N GLY A 191 -20.89 -5.29 1.04
CA GLY A 191 -20.95 -6.30 2.09
C GLY A 191 -20.03 -7.49 1.82
N ASP A 192 -20.57 -8.67 1.54
CA ASP A 192 -19.78 -9.88 1.28
C ASP A 192 -19.46 -10.02 -0.21
N PHE A 193 -18.19 -9.93 -0.57
CA PHE A 193 -17.76 -10.03 -1.98
C PHE A 193 -17.96 -11.43 -2.56
N ARG A 194 -18.06 -12.47 -1.73
CA ARG A 194 -18.25 -13.86 -2.21
C ARG A 194 -19.61 -14.08 -2.88
N THR A 195 -20.57 -13.19 -2.65
CA THR A 195 -21.91 -13.29 -3.24
C THR A 195 -22.04 -12.51 -4.54
N ALA A 196 -21.03 -11.71 -4.90
CA ALA A 196 -21.08 -10.89 -6.11
C ALA A 196 -20.51 -11.65 -7.32
N PRO A 197 -21.04 -11.39 -8.52
CA PRO A 197 -20.51 -11.97 -9.73
C PRO A 197 -19.13 -11.41 -10.04
N VAL A 198 -18.26 -12.26 -10.58
CA VAL A 198 -17.04 -11.79 -11.25
C VAL A 198 -17.43 -11.33 -12.65
N GLU A 199 -17.06 -10.10 -12.99
CA GLU A 199 -17.37 -9.46 -14.26
C GLU A 199 -16.09 -9.09 -15.02
N ARG A 200 -16.22 -8.75 -16.29
CA ARG A 200 -15.15 -8.14 -17.07
C ARG A 200 -15.16 -6.63 -16.86
N GLN A 201 -13.99 -6.01 -16.72
CA GLN A 201 -13.86 -4.56 -16.63
C GLN A 201 -14.46 -3.85 -17.84
N ARG A 202 -14.48 -4.47 -19.02
CA ARG A 202 -15.14 -3.92 -20.22
C ARG A 202 -16.62 -3.58 -20.01
N ALA A 203 -17.34 -4.31 -19.15
CA ALA A 203 -18.74 -4.00 -18.84
C ALA A 203 -18.91 -2.58 -18.26
N TYR A 204 -17.85 -2.02 -17.66
CA TYR A 204 -17.81 -0.66 -17.10
C TYR A 204 -17.17 0.36 -18.05
N HIS A 205 -16.73 -0.06 -19.24
CA HIS A 205 -16.05 0.75 -20.24
C HIS A 205 -16.49 0.33 -21.66
N PRO A 206 -17.77 0.53 -22.04
CA PRO A 206 -18.32 0.01 -23.29
C PRO A 206 -17.67 0.62 -24.54
N ASP A 207 -17.20 1.87 -24.45
CA ASP A 207 -16.59 2.60 -25.55
C ASP A 207 -15.06 2.44 -25.62
N ALA A 208 -14.48 1.62 -24.75
CA ALA A 208 -13.05 1.36 -24.76
C ALA A 208 -12.64 0.51 -25.99
N PRO A 209 -11.49 0.79 -26.61
CA PRO A 209 -11.00 -0.02 -27.71
C PRO A 209 -10.77 -1.47 -27.29
N SER A 210 -10.83 -2.37 -28.26
CA SER A 210 -10.31 -3.73 -28.16
C SER A 210 -8.98 -3.76 -28.92
N LEU A 211 -7.89 -4.10 -28.25
CA LEU A 211 -6.54 -4.11 -28.83
C LEU A 211 -6.02 -5.53 -29.05
#